data_AF-A0AAW8ENY9-F1
#
_entry.id   AF-A0AAW8ENY9-F1
#
_cell.length_a   1.000
_cell.length_b   1.000
_cell.length_c   1.000
_cell.angle_alpha   90.00
_cell.angle_beta   90.00
_cell.angle_gamma   90.00
#
_symmetry.space_group_name_H-M   'P 1'
#
loop_
_entity.id
_entity.type
_entity.pdbx_description
1 polymer ?
#
loop_
_entity_poly.entity_id
_entity_poly.type
_entity_poly.pdbx_seq_one_letter_code
_entity_poly.pdbx_strand_id
1 'polypeptide(L)'
;MADAQVTCITKPNVHSTHEHITHLGNPAGNWMWTREQVIESIEAKTNTFYVLDPANGKRADIGVVRDAGKAPYVRTYADGQWNNNLLSLSQCPLK
;
A
#
# COMPACT_ATOMS: atom_id res chain seq x y z
N MET A 1 -3.76 -1.87 17.80
CA MET A 1 -3.60 -1.69 16.34
C MET A 1 -2.60 -0.57 16.13
N ALA A 2 -1.52 -0.82 15.40
CA ALA A 2 -0.64 0.26 14.96
C ALA A 2 -1.17 0.85 13.65
N ASP A 3 -0.90 2.13 13.43
CA ASP A 3 -1.29 2.86 12.22
C ASP A 3 -0.03 3.24 11.43
N ALA A 4 0.25 2.50 10.36
CA ALA A 4 1.52 2.53 9.67
C ALA A 4 1.44 3.34 8.36
N GLN A 5 2.20 4.43 8.29
CA GLN A 5 2.34 5.19 7.06
C GLN A 5 3.20 4.43 6.05
N VAL A 6 2.70 4.28 4.82
CA VAL A 6 3.43 3.80 3.66
C VAL A 6 3.95 4.98 2.86
N THR A 7 5.25 4.97 2.56
CA THR A 7 5.92 6.05 1.80
C THR A 7 6.61 5.53 0.54
N CYS A 8 6.72 4.21 0.39
CA CYS A 8 7.28 3.58 -0.80
C CYS A 8 6.57 2.26 -1.13
N ILE A 9 6.64 1.85 -2.39
CA ILE A 9 6.19 0.53 -2.86
C ILE A 9 7.24 -0.13 -3.76
N THR A 10 7.24 -1.45 -3.87
CA THR A 10 8.05 -2.16 -4.86
C THR A 10 7.16 -2.75 -5.94
N LYS A 11 7.53 -2.53 -7.21
CA LYS A 11 6.89 -3.09 -8.41
C LYS A 11 7.96 -3.55 -9.39
N PRO A 12 7.72 -4.60 -10.19
CA PRO A 12 8.67 -5.08 -11.20
C PRO A 12 8.86 -4.07 -12.34
N ASN A 13 7.85 -3.28 -12.66
CA ASN A 13 7.92 -2.17 -13.61
C ASN A 13 7.23 -0.93 -13.01
N VAL A 14 7.81 0.25 -13.23
CA VAL A 14 7.29 1.54 -12.73
C VAL A 14 5.86 1.82 -13.21
N HIS A 15 5.51 1.36 -14.42
CA HIS A 15 4.18 1.51 -15.01
C HIS A 15 3.20 0.39 -14.65
N SER A 16 3.61 -0.61 -13.85
CA SER A 16 2.70 -1.67 -13.44
C SER A 16 1.56 -1.16 -12.57
N THR A 17 0.39 -1.79 -12.74
CA THR A 17 -0.83 -1.59 -11.94
C THR A 17 -0.69 -2.15 -10.51
N HIS A 18 -1.68 -1.89 -9.66
CA HIS A 18 -1.66 -2.23 -8.22
C HIS A 18 -1.46 -3.72 -7.94
N GLU A 19 -1.94 -4.59 -8.82
CA GLU A 19 -1.81 -6.05 -8.73
C GLU A 19 -0.36 -6.55 -8.84
N HIS A 20 0.58 -5.69 -9.21
CA HIS A 20 2.01 -6.00 -9.27
C HIS A 20 2.82 -5.38 -8.13
N ILE A 21 2.18 -4.72 -7.17
CA ILE A 21 2.85 -4.29 -5.94
C ILE A 21 3.27 -5.55 -5.17
N THR A 22 4.57 -5.69 -4.92
CA THR A 22 5.14 -6.82 -4.19
C THR A 22 5.47 -6.47 -2.74
N HIS A 23 5.87 -5.22 -2.48
CA HIS A 23 6.21 -4.75 -1.14
C HIS A 23 5.66 -3.35 -0.90
N LEU A 24 5.39 -3.07 0.38
CA LEU A 24 5.05 -1.75 0.90
C LEU A 24 6.01 -1.45 2.06
N GLY A 25 6.39 -0.18 2.22
CA GLY A 25 7.32 0.16 3.27
C GLY A 25 7.36 1.64 3.64
N ASN A 26 8.14 1.88 4.70
CA ASN A 26 8.50 3.20 5.17
C ASN A 26 9.97 3.16 5.62
N PRO A 27 10.91 3.66 4.80
CA PRO A 27 12.32 3.69 5.15
C PRO A 27 12.60 4.50 6.42
N ALA A 28 11.86 5.58 6.67
CA ALA A 28 11.99 6.37 7.89
C ALA A 28 11.47 5.60 9.13
N GLY A 29 10.47 4.75 8.95
CA GLY A 29 9.99 3.79 9.94
C GLY A 29 10.80 2.49 10.01
N ASN A 30 11.86 2.36 9.22
CA ASN A 30 12.72 1.18 9.10
C ASN A 30 11.97 -0.15 8.86
N TRP A 31 10.86 -0.13 8.13
CA TRP A 31 10.09 -1.34 7.85
C TRP A 31 9.72 -1.47 6.36
N MET A 32 9.62 -2.72 5.92
CA MET A 32 9.15 -3.09 4.58
C MET A 32 8.58 -4.50 4.66
N TRP A 33 7.34 -4.67 4.23
CA TRP A 33 6.61 -5.95 4.25
C TRP A 33 6.17 -6.34 2.85
N THR A 34 6.00 -7.64 2.62
CA THR A 34 5.38 -8.12 1.40
C THR A 34 3.92 -7.70 1.35
N ARG A 35 3.35 -7.63 0.15
CA ARG A 35 1.92 -7.40 -0.04
C ARG A 35 1.09 -8.41 0.75
N GLU A 36 1.50 -9.68 0.76
CA GLU A 36 0.80 -10.76 1.44
C GLU A 36 0.79 -10.55 2.96
N GLN A 37 1.92 -10.14 3.55
CA GLN A 37 2.00 -9.78 4.98
C GLN A 37 1.10 -8.59 5.34
N VAL A 38 1.06 -7.56 4.47
CA VAL A 38 0.18 -6.40 4.67
C VAL A 38 -1.29 -6.81 4.61
N ILE A 39 -1.67 -7.64 3.63
CA ILE A 39 -3.04 -8.15 3.49
C ILE A 39 -3.43 -8.94 4.74
N GLU A 40 -2.61 -9.91 5.15
CA GLU A 40 -2.86 -10.71 6.35
C GLU A 40 -3.00 -9.83 7.59
N SER A 41 -2.13 -8.82 7.74
CA SER A 41 -2.18 -7.88 8.86
C SER A 41 -3.47 -7.04 8.89
N ILE A 42 -3.94 -6.57 7.73
CA ILE A 42 -5.20 -5.82 7.60
C ILE A 42 -6.39 -6.72 7.95
N GLU A 43 -6.41 -7.95 7.41
CA GLU A 43 -7.52 -8.90 7.63
C GLU A 43 -7.58 -9.38 9.08
N ALA A 44 -6.42 -9.59 9.71
CA ALA A 44 -6.30 -9.89 11.13
C ALA A 44 -6.58 -8.69 12.04
N LYS A 45 -6.81 -7.49 11.48
CA LYS A 45 -7.02 -6.23 12.22
C LYS A 45 -5.91 -5.95 13.23
N THR A 46 -4.67 -6.29 12.87
CA THR A 46 -3.50 -6.05 13.73
C THR A 46 -2.90 -4.67 13.48
N ASN A 47 -2.89 -4.24 12.21
CA ASN A 47 -2.42 -2.92 11.80
C ASN A 47 -3.35 -2.31 10.75
N THR A 48 -3.45 -0.99 10.77
CA THR A 48 -3.96 -0.19 9.65
C THR A 48 -2.78 0.42 8.89
N PHE A 49 -2.98 0.66 7.61
CA PHE A 49 -1.97 1.27 6.75
C PHE A 49 -2.58 2.43 6.00
N TYR A 50 -1.80 3.48 5.76
CA TYR A 50 -2.25 4.65 5.03
C TYR A 50 -1.12 5.27 4.21
N VAL A 51 -1.48 6.08 3.22
CA VAL A 51 -0.56 6.98 2.53
C VAL A 51 -0.95 8.43 2.84
N LEU A 52 0.03 9.32 2.81
CA LEU A 52 -0.24 10.75 2.67
C LEU A 52 0.05 11.12 1.23
N ASP A 53 -0.93 11.73 0.57
CA ASP A 53 -0.76 12.26 -0.78
C ASP A 53 0.32 13.36 -0.75
N PRO A 54 1.44 13.20 -1.49
CA PRO A 54 2.53 14.17 -1.45
C PRO A 54 2.14 15.55 -2.01
N ALA A 55 1.06 15.65 -2.79
CA ALA A 55 0.63 16.91 -3.39
C ALA A 55 -0.22 17.78 -2.43
N ASN A 56 -1.02 17.16 -1.56
CA ASN A 56 -1.98 17.88 -0.72
C ASN A 56 -1.99 17.44 0.76
N GLY A 57 -1.18 16.46 1.14
CA GLY A 57 -1.07 15.93 2.50
C GLY A 57 -2.30 15.14 2.97
N LYS A 58 -3.28 14.87 2.11
CA LYS A 58 -4.48 14.12 2.49
C LYS A 58 -4.14 12.67 2.73
N ARG A 59 -4.72 12.15 3.81
CA ARG A 59 -4.66 10.74 4.15
C ARG A 59 -5.56 9.93 3.23
N ALA A 60 -5.05 8.82 2.72
CA ALA A 60 -5.85 7.75 2.12
C ALA A 60 -5.47 6.43 2.78
N ASP A 61 -6.46 5.74 3.34
CA ASP A 61 -6.24 4.46 3.99
C ASP A 61 -6.00 3.36 2.95
N ILE A 62 -5.33 2.29 3.33
CA ILE A 62 -5.07 1.15 2.45
C ILE A 62 -6.00 0.01 2.82
N GLY A 63 -6.71 -0.49 1.81
CA GLY A 63 -7.61 -1.63 1.92
C GLY A 63 -7.20 -2.78 1.01
N VAL A 64 -7.74 -3.96 1.31
CA VAL A 64 -7.60 -5.16 0.50
C VAL A 64 -8.70 -5.21 -0.56
N VAL A 65 -8.30 -5.42 -1.81
CA VAL A 65 -9.19 -5.59 -2.96
C VAL A 65 -9.17 -7.05 -3.40
N ARG A 66 -10.36 -7.60 -3.62
CA ARG A 66 -10.59 -8.98 -4.05
C ARG A 66 -11.47 -8.95 -5.30
N ASP A 67 -10.83 -8.95 -6.46
CA ASP A 67 -11.52 -9.05 -7.74
C ASP A 67 -11.54 -10.51 -8.22
N ALA A 68 -12.66 -10.94 -8.80
CA ALA A 68 -12.78 -12.29 -9.34
C ALA A 68 -11.70 -12.56 -10.40
N GLY A 69 -10.97 -13.67 -10.25
CA GLY A 69 -9.89 -14.05 -11.18
C GLY A 69 -8.55 -13.36 -10.93
N LYS A 70 -8.41 -12.55 -9.87
CA LYS A 70 -7.13 -11.93 -9.48
C LYS A 70 -6.69 -12.37 -8.09
N ALA A 71 -5.38 -12.42 -7.88
CA ALA A 71 -4.83 -12.53 -6.53
C ALA A 71 -5.21 -11.28 -5.72
N PRO A 72 -5.51 -11.41 -4.42
CA PRO A 72 -5.79 -10.26 -3.55
C PRO A 72 -4.65 -9.25 -3.60
N TYR A 73 -5.01 -7.97 -3.63
CA TYR A 73 -4.06 -6.89 -3.71
C TYR A 73 -4.51 -5.68 -2.90
N VAL A 74 -3.63 -4.68 -2.76
CA VAL A 74 -3.90 -3.51 -1.94
C VAL A 74 -4.12 -2.27 -2.80
N ARG A 75 -5.08 -1.44 -2.40
CA ARG A 75 -5.35 -0.13 -2.99
C ARG A 75 -5.61 0.88 -1.89
N THR A 76 -5.42 2.15 -2.22
CA THR A 76 -5.86 3.24 -1.35
C THR A 76 -7.36 3.45 -1.46
N TYR A 77 -8.01 3.78 -0.36
CA TYR A 77 -9.42 4.07 -0.23
C TYR A 77 -9.60 5.36 0.58
N ALA A 78 -10.28 6.33 0.00
CA ALA A 78 -10.59 7.60 0.65
C ALA A 78 -11.92 8.14 0.09
N ASP A 79 -12.67 8.86 0.92
CA ASP A 79 -13.93 9.50 0.53
C ASP A 79 -14.93 8.55 -0.15
N GLY A 80 -14.94 7.27 0.26
CA GLY A 80 -15.84 6.26 -0.28
C GLY A 80 -15.40 5.63 -1.61
N GLN A 81 -14.23 5.99 -2.13
CA GLN A 81 -13.74 5.57 -3.45
C GLN A 81 -12.36 4.91 -3.38
N TRP A 82 -12.11 3.98 -4.32
CA TRP A 82 -10.80 3.35 -4.51
C TRP A 82 -9.92 4.21 -5.41
N ASN A 83 -8.72 4.53 -4.92
CA ASN A 83 -7.83 5.53 -5.50
C ASN A 83 -6.49 4.89 -5.88
N ASN A 84 -5.65 5.64 -6.59
CA ASN A 84 -4.39 5.15 -7.16
C ASN A 84 -3.14 5.73 -6.45
N ASN A 85 -3.29 6.31 -5.26
CA ASN A 85 -2.22 7.06 -4.59
C ASN A 85 -0.99 6.19 -4.32
N LEU A 86 -1.16 4.87 -4.09
CA LEU A 86 -0.05 3.93 -3.97
C LEU A 86 0.86 3.93 -5.22
N LEU A 87 0.30 4.06 -6.43
CA LEU A 87 1.09 4.07 -7.67
C LEU A 87 1.90 5.35 -7.86
N SER A 88 1.58 6.40 -7.12
CA SER A 88 2.32 7.67 -7.12
C SER A 88 3.51 7.65 -6.15
N LEU A 89 3.66 6.61 -5.33
CA LEU A 89 4.78 6.50 -4.40
C LEU A 89 6.07 6.08 -5.11
N SER A 90 7.19 6.51 -4.53
CA SER A 90 8.53 6.11 -4.97
C SER A 90 8.80 4.61 -4.77
N GLN A 91 9.78 4.08 -5.50
CA GLN A 91 10.24 2.71 -5.30
C GLN A 91 10.89 2.57 -3.92
N CYS A 92 10.58 1.50 -3.18
CA CYS A 92 11.30 1.23 -1.94
C CYS A 92 12.79 1.00 -2.24
N PRO A 93 13.71 1.58 -1.46
CA PRO A 93 15.13 1.33 -1.62
C PRO A 93 15.39 -0.17 -1.43
N LEU A 94 16.19 -0.74 -2.33
CA LEU A 94 16.72 -2.09 -2.14
C LEU A 94 17.58 -2.05 -0.88
N LYS A 95 17.18 -2.83 0.13
CA LYS A 95 17.97 -3.04 1.35
C LYS A 95 19.04 -4.09 1.11
#